data_AF-S6W9D4-F1
#
_entry.id   AF-S6W9D4-F1
#
_cell.length_a   1.000
_cell.length_b   1.000
_cell.length_c   1.000
_cell.angle_alpha   90.00
_cell.angle_beta   90.00
_cell.angle_gamma   90.00
#
_symmetry.space_group_name_H-M   'P 1'
#
loop_
_entity.id
_entity.type
_entity.pdbx_description
1 polymer ?
#
loop_
_entity_poly.entity_id
_entity_poly.type
_entity_poly.pdbx_seq_one_letter_code
_entity_poly.pdbx_strand_id
1 'polypeptide(L)'
;MSDIIRRDPRAEWIARNRLHPLHAAMQPAHSSWMGPNGLMRKNVHGLGFIGPNGIKRIDRSGVQQGGTSKRSAVSDVQLPVHVVAAPAFYINVVPDMIGGRLSSHDRDLLGLARQLAGAEGAVLAVVFGEHKETAFDSAGVDRLLALNGNEFDGYSPEQRVQGLRAVDNQFGPQHWLFPDSRNGGGELGRRFAASLGERPATRVWQVKGEHCTS
;
A
#
# COMPACT_ATOMS: atom_id res chain seq x y z
N MET A 1 31.41 15.68 16.92
CA MET A 1 31.49 17.16 16.82
C MET A 1 30.24 17.71 17.47
N SER A 2 30.38 18.40 18.59
CA SER A 2 29.26 18.91 19.39
C SER A 2 28.50 20.03 18.66
N ASP A 3 27.20 19.85 18.46
CA ASP A 3 26.30 20.87 17.91
C ASP A 3 26.19 22.05 18.89
N ILE A 4 27.01 23.08 18.66
CA ILE A 4 26.90 24.35 19.37
C ILE A 4 25.65 25.06 18.82
N ILE A 5 24.63 25.17 19.67
CA ILE A 5 23.42 25.95 19.37
C ILE A 5 23.84 27.43 19.27
N ARG A 6 24.09 27.92 18.06
CA ARG A 6 24.30 29.36 17.80
C ARG A 6 22.97 30.09 17.98
N ARG A 7 22.89 30.96 18.98
CA ARG A 7 21.76 31.88 19.18
C ARG A 7 21.78 32.97 18.14
N ASP A 8 20.64 33.26 17.51
CA ASP A 8 20.47 34.38 16.58
C ASP A 8 19.96 35.62 17.36
N PRO A 9 20.80 36.65 17.57
CA PRO A 9 20.42 37.84 18.34
C PRO A 9 19.26 38.63 17.74
N ARG A 10 19.10 38.58 16.40
CA ARG A 10 18.01 39.27 15.71
C ARG A 10 16.69 38.57 15.97
N ALA A 11 16.67 37.24 15.92
CA ALA A 11 15.49 36.44 16.24
C ALA A 11 15.03 36.69 17.69
N GLU A 12 15.96 36.75 18.65
CA GLU A 12 15.63 37.04 20.05
C GLU A 12 15.08 38.45 20.26
N TRP A 13 15.61 39.45 19.54
CA TRP A 13 15.10 40.82 19.61
C TRP A 13 13.66 40.91 19.05
N ILE A 14 13.40 40.26 17.92
CA ILE A 14 12.05 40.19 17.32
C ILE A 14 11.08 39.49 18.26
N ALA A 15 11.48 38.37 18.87
CA ALA A 15 10.64 37.61 19.80
C ALA A 15 10.27 38.39 21.07
N ARG A 16 11.11 39.34 21.51
CA ARG A 16 10.84 40.22 22.68
C ARG A 16 9.99 41.44 22.35
N ASN A 17 10.06 41.95 21.12
CA ASN A 17 9.40 43.20 20.74
C ASN A 17 7.97 42.97 20.23
N ARG A 18 6.96 43.17 21.09
CA ARG A 18 5.53 42.96 20.76
C ARG A 18 5.00 43.84 19.63
N LEU A 19 5.64 44.98 19.35
CA LEU A 19 5.24 45.91 18.29
C LEU A 19 5.91 45.60 16.94
N HIS A 20 6.84 44.64 16.92
CA HIS A 20 7.54 44.29 15.68
C HIS A 20 6.61 43.52 14.73
N PRO A 21 6.56 43.83 13.42
CA PRO A 21 5.65 43.17 12.46
C PRO A 21 5.78 41.65 12.42
N LEU A 22 7.00 41.13 12.62
CA LEU A 22 7.30 39.69 12.63
C LEU A 22 7.14 39.02 14.00
N HIS A 23 6.74 39.75 15.04
CA HIS A 23 6.63 39.21 16.40
C HIS A 23 5.66 38.02 16.47
N ALA A 24 4.48 38.13 15.85
CA ALA A 24 3.47 37.09 15.85
C ALA A 24 3.97 35.78 15.21
N ALA A 25 4.80 35.87 14.18
CA ALA A 25 5.37 34.71 13.49
C ALA A 25 6.49 34.01 14.29
N MET A 26 7.10 34.71 15.26
CA MET A 26 8.15 34.18 16.13
C MET A 26 7.62 33.55 17.43
N GLN A 27 6.32 33.65 17.69
CA GLN A 27 5.72 33.03 18.88
C GLN A 27 5.50 31.53 18.64
N PRO A 28 5.78 30.67 19.63
CA PRO A 28 5.50 29.25 19.49
C PRO A 28 3.98 29.06 19.36
N ALA A 29 3.57 28.24 18.40
CA ALA A 29 2.17 27.83 18.27
C ALA A 29 1.83 26.88 19.44
N HIS A 30 1.51 27.43 20.60
CA HIS A 30 1.12 26.64 21.76
C HIS A 30 -0.30 26.09 21.55
N SER A 31 -0.43 24.77 21.40
CA SER A 31 -1.72 24.07 21.34
C SER A 31 -2.39 23.97 22.72
N SER A 32 -1.58 23.97 23.79
CA SER A 32 -2.02 24.05 25.18
C SER A 32 -1.02 24.84 26.04
N TRP A 33 -1.52 25.53 27.06
CA TRP A 33 -0.69 26.25 28.04
C TRP A 33 -1.37 26.30 29.41
N MET A 34 -0.57 26.43 30.47
CA MET A 34 -1.08 26.65 31.81
C MET A 34 -1.58 28.09 31.96
N GLY A 35 -2.84 28.24 32.36
CA GLY A 35 -3.42 29.55 32.64
C GLY A 35 -2.96 30.12 33.99
N PRO A 36 -3.19 31.43 34.23
CA PRO A 36 -2.82 32.09 35.48
C PRO A 36 -3.43 31.45 36.74
N ASN A 37 -4.58 30.79 36.60
CA ASN A 37 -5.30 30.13 37.69
C ASN A 37 -4.97 28.63 37.80
N GLY A 38 -3.87 28.16 37.19
CA GLY A 38 -3.49 26.74 37.21
C GLY A 38 -4.34 25.82 36.33
N LEU A 39 -5.31 26.36 35.60
CA LEU A 39 -6.13 25.59 34.66
C LEU A 39 -5.45 25.50 33.29
N MET A 40 -5.37 24.27 32.75
CA MET A 40 -4.83 24.03 31.41
C MET A 40 -5.79 24.57 30.35
N ARG A 41 -5.31 25.53 29.54
CA ARG A 41 -6.04 26.13 28.42
C ARG A 41 -5.60 25.47 27.12
N LYS A 42 -6.52 25.33 26.16
CA LYS A 42 -6.28 24.74 24.83
C LYS A 42 -6.74 25.70 23.74
N ASN A 43 -5.95 25.85 22.67
CA ASN A 43 -6.35 26.61 21.49
C ASN A 43 -7.13 25.69 20.54
N VAL A 44 -8.45 25.86 20.49
CA VAL A 44 -9.35 25.02 19.67
C VAL A 44 -9.08 25.21 18.17
N HIS A 45 -8.68 26.42 17.75
CA HIS A 45 -8.43 26.74 16.35
C HIS A 45 -7.07 26.22 15.86
N GLY A 46 -6.11 26.05 16.78
CA GLY A 46 -4.79 25.47 16.51
C GLY A 46 -4.76 23.93 16.43
N LEU A 47 -5.90 23.25 16.61
CA LEU A 47 -5.97 21.79 16.52
C LEU A 47 -5.90 21.30 15.07
N GLY A 48 -4.92 20.45 14.77
CA GLY A 48 -4.77 19.76 13.49
C GLY A 48 -3.79 20.45 12.54
N PHE A 49 -3.32 19.71 11.53
CA PHE A 49 -2.40 20.21 10.50
C PHE A 49 -3.06 20.16 9.13
N ILE A 50 -2.69 21.08 8.24
CA ILE A 50 -3.12 21.05 6.84
C ILE A 50 -2.14 20.14 6.10
N GLY A 51 -2.65 19.02 5.57
CA GLY A 51 -1.85 18.12 4.75
C GLY A 51 -1.58 18.69 3.35
N PRO A 52 -0.74 18.03 2.55
CA PRO A 52 -0.39 18.46 1.18
C PRO A 52 -1.61 18.65 0.26
N ASN A 53 -2.71 17.94 0.54
CA ASN A 53 -3.95 18.00 -0.24
C ASN A 53 -4.88 19.16 0.21
N GLY A 54 -4.42 20.08 1.06
CA GLY A 54 -5.19 21.23 1.54
C GLY A 54 -6.26 20.91 2.60
N ILE A 55 -6.43 19.64 2.97
CA ILE A 55 -7.41 19.20 3.98
C ILE A 55 -6.79 19.26 5.38
N LYS A 56 -7.49 19.94 6.31
CA LYS A 56 -7.12 19.98 7.73
C LYS A 56 -7.43 18.64 8.40
N ARG A 57 -6.40 17.98 8.94
CA ARG A 57 -6.51 16.69 9.65
C ARG A 57 -6.31 16.90 11.14
N ILE A 58 -7.21 16.35 11.96
CA ILE A 58 -7.13 16.39 13.42
C ILE A 58 -6.77 15.00 13.90
N ASP A 59 -5.54 14.82 14.40
CA ASP A 59 -5.17 13.62 15.12
C ASP A 59 -5.68 13.70 16.57
N ARG A 60 -6.45 12.67 16.97
CA ARG A 60 -7.03 12.55 18.32
C ARG A 60 -6.16 11.71 19.26
N SER A 61 -5.06 11.12 18.77
CA SER A 61 -4.12 10.30 19.55
C SER A 61 -3.26 11.10 20.54
N GLY A 62 -3.22 12.44 20.38
CA GLY A 62 -2.42 13.34 21.22
C GLY A 62 -0.99 13.58 20.71
N VAL A 63 -0.54 12.86 19.68
CA VAL A 63 0.79 13.03 19.07
C VAL A 63 0.72 14.12 17.99
N GLN A 64 0.50 15.37 18.41
CA GLN A 64 0.54 16.51 17.49
C GLN A 64 1.98 16.80 17.04
N GLN A 65 2.38 16.30 15.87
CA GLN A 65 3.51 16.87 15.13
C GLN A 65 3.01 17.54 13.85
N GLY A 66 2.57 18.78 13.99
CA GLY A 66 2.43 19.74 12.89
C GLY A 66 3.78 20.36 12.51
N GLY A 67 4.84 19.55 12.45
CA GLY A 67 6.10 19.96 11.88
C GLY A 67 6.05 19.76 10.38
N THR A 68 6.54 20.74 9.60
CA THR A 68 7.11 20.48 8.28
C THR A 68 8.31 19.56 8.47
N SER A 69 8.05 18.28 8.74
CA SER A 69 9.06 17.25 8.63
C SER A 69 9.43 17.27 7.16
N LYS A 70 10.57 17.88 6.84
CA LYS A 70 11.27 17.61 5.60
C LYS A 70 11.21 16.11 5.45
N ARG A 71 10.59 15.59 4.38
CA ARG A 71 10.67 14.16 4.08
C ARG A 71 12.16 13.86 4.00
N SER A 72 12.74 13.36 5.08
CA SER A 72 13.94 12.55 5.01
C SER A 72 13.61 11.52 3.95
N ALA A 73 14.42 11.46 2.89
CA ALA A 73 14.31 10.37 1.94
C ALA A 73 14.31 9.09 2.79
N VAL A 74 13.19 8.36 2.78
CA VAL A 74 13.11 7.08 3.46
C VAL A 74 14.12 6.23 2.71
N SER A 75 15.23 5.90 3.35
CA SER A 75 16.21 4.99 2.77
C SER A 75 15.49 3.68 2.53
N ASP A 76 15.43 3.24 1.28
CA ASP A 76 14.84 1.96 0.92
C ASP A 76 15.54 0.87 1.72
N VAL A 77 14.80 0.22 2.62
CA VAL A 77 15.31 -0.89 3.41
C VAL A 77 15.48 -2.06 2.45
N GLN A 78 16.73 -2.37 2.09
CA GLN A 78 17.04 -3.56 1.31
C GLN A 78 16.80 -4.80 2.18
N LEU A 79 15.67 -5.48 1.89
CA LEU A 79 15.39 -6.79 2.45
C LEU A 79 16.35 -7.83 1.87
N PRO A 80 16.73 -8.86 2.64
CA PRO A 80 17.46 -10.00 2.09
C PRO A 80 16.71 -10.61 0.92
N VAL A 81 17.41 -10.84 -0.19
CA VAL A 81 16.81 -11.46 -1.38
C VAL A 81 16.48 -12.91 -1.08
N HIS A 82 15.20 -13.25 -1.18
CA HIS A 82 14.72 -14.63 -1.09
C HIS A 82 14.57 -15.21 -2.50
N VAL A 83 15.29 -16.29 -2.81
CA VAL A 83 15.26 -16.93 -4.14
C VAL A 83 14.68 -18.32 -4.03
N VAL A 84 13.54 -18.54 -4.67
CA VAL A 84 12.94 -19.88 -4.83
C VAL A 84 13.41 -20.47 -6.15
N ALA A 85 14.43 -21.32 -6.12
CA ALA A 85 14.99 -21.93 -7.33
C ALA A 85 14.04 -22.97 -7.95
N ALA A 86 13.59 -23.92 -7.13
CA ALA A 86 12.64 -24.96 -7.51
C ALA A 86 11.46 -24.94 -6.52
N PRO A 87 10.34 -24.27 -6.85
CA PRO A 87 9.20 -24.21 -5.97
C PRO A 87 8.53 -25.58 -5.85
N ALA A 88 8.12 -25.95 -4.64
CA ALA A 88 7.33 -27.16 -4.40
C ALA A 88 5.91 -27.03 -4.97
N PHE A 89 5.39 -25.80 -5.02
CA PHE A 89 4.08 -25.45 -5.55
C PHE A 89 4.00 -23.97 -5.89
N TYR A 90 2.95 -23.59 -6.61
CA TYR A 90 2.65 -22.21 -6.97
C TYR A 90 1.41 -21.68 -6.25
N ILE A 91 1.47 -20.41 -5.85
CA ILE A 91 0.30 -19.60 -5.50
C ILE A 91 0.10 -18.60 -6.65
N ASN A 92 -0.99 -18.76 -7.39
CA ASN A 92 -1.26 -17.94 -8.56
C ASN A 92 -2.07 -16.71 -8.17
N VAL A 93 -1.65 -15.57 -8.70
CA VAL A 93 -2.32 -14.28 -8.49
C VAL A 93 -2.64 -13.66 -9.84
N VAL A 94 -3.89 -13.25 -10.04
CA VAL A 94 -4.33 -12.52 -11.23
C VAL A 94 -4.71 -11.10 -10.83
N PRO A 95 -3.75 -10.15 -10.81
CA PRO A 95 -4.03 -8.77 -10.41
C PRO A 95 -4.88 -8.04 -11.46
N ASP A 96 -5.66 -7.05 -11.05
CA ASP A 96 -6.50 -6.25 -11.97
C ASP A 96 -5.65 -5.30 -12.82
N MET A 97 -4.64 -4.70 -12.21
CA MET A 97 -3.69 -3.77 -12.83
C MET A 97 -4.33 -2.65 -13.67
N ILE A 98 -5.32 -1.94 -13.12
CA ILE A 98 -5.98 -0.83 -13.82
C ILE A 98 -4.94 0.20 -14.29
N GLY A 99 -4.88 0.47 -15.59
CA GLY A 99 -3.90 1.39 -16.17
C GLY A 99 -2.47 0.84 -16.25
N GLY A 100 -2.29 -0.48 -16.09
CA GLY A 100 -1.02 -1.19 -16.25
C GLY A 100 -0.08 -1.10 -15.04
N ARG A 101 -0.59 -0.79 -13.84
CA ARG A 101 0.20 -0.73 -12.60
C ARG A 101 -0.52 -1.46 -11.47
N LEU A 102 0.24 -1.99 -10.51
CA LEU A 102 -0.35 -2.64 -9.33
C LEU A 102 -1.08 -1.62 -8.46
N SER A 103 -2.35 -1.88 -8.18
CA SER A 103 -3.13 -1.15 -7.20
C SER A 103 -2.73 -1.53 -5.77
N SER A 104 -3.21 -0.79 -4.77
CA SER A 104 -3.03 -1.20 -3.36
C SER A 104 -3.67 -2.56 -3.09
N HIS A 105 -4.83 -2.83 -3.71
CA HIS A 105 -5.53 -4.10 -3.53
C HIS A 105 -4.77 -5.27 -4.16
N ASP A 106 -4.16 -5.07 -5.33
CA ASP A 106 -3.29 -6.08 -5.95
C ASP A 106 -2.07 -6.40 -5.07
N ARG A 107 -1.47 -5.38 -4.46
CA ARG A 107 -0.32 -5.54 -3.55
C ARG A 107 -0.70 -6.27 -2.26
N ASP A 108 -1.86 -5.98 -1.69
CA ASP A 108 -2.35 -6.68 -0.50
C ASP A 108 -2.54 -8.18 -0.81
N LEU A 109 -3.08 -8.49 -1.99
CA LEU A 109 -3.31 -9.86 -2.44
C LEU A 109 -1.99 -10.59 -2.75
N LEU A 110 -1.02 -9.93 -3.37
CA LEU A 110 0.33 -10.47 -3.54
C LEU A 110 1.04 -10.70 -2.20
N GLY A 111 0.85 -9.80 -1.24
CA GLY A 111 1.34 -9.98 0.13
C GLY A 111 0.75 -11.22 0.80
N LEU A 112 -0.56 -11.44 0.65
CA LEU A 112 -1.23 -12.66 1.10
C LEU A 112 -0.68 -13.90 0.38
N ALA A 113 -0.49 -13.83 -0.94
CA ALA A 113 0.06 -14.93 -1.72
C ALA A 113 1.45 -15.34 -1.23
N ARG A 114 2.30 -14.36 -0.90
CA ARG A 114 3.63 -14.61 -0.33
C ARG A 114 3.56 -15.27 1.04
N GLN A 115 2.59 -14.89 1.88
CA GLN A 115 2.36 -15.54 3.18
C GLN A 115 1.93 -17.00 3.01
N LEU A 116 1.04 -17.29 2.04
CA LEU A 116 0.61 -18.65 1.72
C LEU A 116 1.73 -19.50 1.12
N ALA A 117 2.57 -18.91 0.27
CA ALA A 117 3.71 -19.59 -0.35
C ALA A 117 4.76 -20.03 0.69
N GLY A 118 4.88 -19.32 1.83
CA GLY A 118 5.87 -19.64 2.85
C GLY A 118 7.29 -19.61 2.30
N ALA A 119 8.12 -20.57 2.72
CA ALA A 119 9.51 -20.70 2.24
C ALA A 119 9.65 -21.59 0.99
N GLU A 120 8.73 -22.53 0.78
CA GLU A 120 8.85 -23.59 -0.23
C GLU A 120 8.08 -23.31 -1.53
N GLY A 121 7.03 -22.48 -1.44
CA GLY A 121 6.22 -22.08 -2.58
C GLY A 121 6.74 -20.83 -3.30
N ALA A 122 6.32 -20.67 -4.55
CA ALA A 122 6.52 -19.46 -5.33
C ALA A 122 5.20 -18.77 -5.68
N VAL A 123 5.19 -17.44 -5.65
CA VAL A 123 4.09 -16.63 -6.16
C VAL A 123 4.26 -16.42 -7.66
N LEU A 124 3.27 -16.88 -8.43
CA LEU A 124 3.18 -16.66 -9.87
C LEU A 124 2.12 -15.60 -10.15
N ALA A 125 2.55 -14.42 -10.61
CA ALA A 125 1.63 -13.40 -11.09
C ALA A 125 1.30 -13.66 -12.57
N VAL A 126 0.01 -13.78 -12.89
CA VAL A 126 -0.49 -13.94 -14.26
C VAL A 126 -1.14 -12.63 -14.68
N VAL A 127 -0.54 -11.95 -15.64
CA VAL A 127 -0.96 -10.61 -16.10
C VAL A 127 -1.45 -10.69 -17.53
N PHE A 128 -2.59 -10.08 -17.81
CA PHE A 128 -3.13 -9.98 -19.16
C PHE A 128 -2.75 -8.64 -19.80
N GLY A 129 -2.24 -8.71 -21.03
CA GLY A 129 -1.88 -7.54 -21.82
C GLY A 129 -0.64 -6.79 -21.32
N GLU A 130 -0.36 -5.66 -21.98
CA GLU A 130 0.81 -4.84 -21.64
C GLU A 130 0.65 -4.15 -20.28
N HIS A 131 1.73 -4.13 -19.50
CA HIS A 131 1.81 -3.40 -18.25
C HIS A 131 3.03 -2.47 -18.20
N LYS A 132 2.96 -1.45 -17.34
CA LYS A 132 4.04 -0.48 -17.06
C LYS A 132 4.64 -0.68 -15.67
N GLU A 133 4.22 -1.72 -14.97
CA GLU A 133 4.73 -2.08 -13.65
C GLU A 133 6.15 -2.62 -13.76
N THR A 134 7.00 -2.16 -12.86
CA THR A 134 8.42 -2.56 -12.76
C THR A 134 8.74 -3.20 -11.42
N ALA A 135 7.83 -3.11 -10.44
CA ALA A 135 8.08 -3.42 -9.05
C ALA A 135 7.41 -4.73 -8.58
N PHE A 136 7.19 -5.70 -9.48
CA PHE A 136 6.59 -6.99 -9.13
C PHE A 136 7.43 -7.78 -8.12
N ASP A 137 8.75 -7.75 -8.29
CA ASP A 137 9.73 -8.34 -7.39
C ASP A 137 9.56 -7.84 -5.95
N SER A 138 9.44 -6.52 -5.77
CA SER A 138 9.21 -5.89 -4.47
C SER A 138 7.80 -6.10 -3.92
N ALA A 139 6.85 -6.47 -4.79
CA ALA A 139 5.48 -6.80 -4.42
C ALA A 139 5.32 -8.27 -3.98
N GLY A 140 6.39 -9.06 -3.97
CA GLY A 140 6.37 -10.46 -3.52
C GLY A 140 6.13 -11.48 -4.62
N VAL A 141 6.30 -11.10 -5.89
CA VAL A 141 6.21 -12.01 -7.04
C VAL A 141 7.54 -12.73 -7.26
N ASP A 142 7.51 -14.06 -7.33
CA ASP A 142 8.67 -14.88 -7.66
C ASP A 142 8.76 -15.19 -9.16
N ARG A 143 7.62 -15.28 -9.85
CA ARG A 143 7.52 -15.57 -11.28
C ARG A 143 6.43 -14.70 -11.90
N LEU A 144 6.70 -14.14 -13.07
CA LEU A 144 5.75 -13.33 -13.84
C LEU A 144 5.43 -14.04 -15.15
N LEU A 145 4.15 -14.25 -15.41
CA LEU A 145 3.64 -14.74 -16.69
C LEU A 145 2.75 -13.67 -17.31
N ALA A 146 3.25 -13.03 -18.37
CA ALA A 146 2.48 -12.08 -19.16
C ALA A 146 1.81 -12.80 -20.34
N LEU A 147 0.49 -12.86 -20.32
CA LEU A 147 -0.33 -13.35 -21.41
C LEU A 147 -0.66 -12.18 -22.34
N ASN A 148 0.17 -12.04 -23.37
CA ASN A 148 0.06 -10.99 -24.38
C ASN A 148 -0.66 -11.53 -25.61
N GLY A 149 -1.54 -10.72 -26.19
CA GLY A 149 -2.27 -11.06 -27.40
C GLY A 149 -3.49 -10.15 -27.56
N ASN A 150 -3.80 -9.77 -28.80
CA ASN A 150 -4.93 -8.89 -29.10
C ASN A 150 -6.26 -9.53 -28.69
N GLU A 151 -6.32 -10.85 -28.56
CA GLU A 151 -7.48 -11.60 -28.06
C GLU A 151 -7.80 -11.31 -26.59
N PHE A 152 -6.86 -10.76 -25.82
CA PHE A 152 -7.06 -10.38 -24.42
C PHE A 152 -7.42 -8.89 -24.25
N ASP A 153 -7.41 -8.12 -25.33
CA ASP A 153 -7.74 -6.69 -25.32
C ASP A 153 -9.22 -6.45 -25.02
N GLY A 154 -9.49 -5.36 -24.31
CA GLY A 154 -10.85 -5.00 -23.91
C GLY A 154 -11.49 -6.06 -23.01
N TYR A 155 -12.81 -6.22 -23.16
CA TYR A 155 -13.59 -7.18 -22.39
C TYR A 155 -13.66 -8.54 -23.11
N SER A 156 -12.83 -9.48 -22.66
CA SER A 156 -12.59 -10.79 -23.27
C SER A 156 -12.60 -11.95 -22.24
N PRO A 157 -13.68 -12.11 -21.46
CA PRO A 157 -13.68 -13.03 -20.31
C PRO A 157 -13.49 -14.50 -20.73
N GLU A 158 -14.03 -14.93 -21.87
CA GLU A 158 -13.89 -16.32 -22.34
C GLU A 158 -12.43 -16.64 -22.71
N GLN A 159 -11.76 -15.76 -23.45
CA GLN A 159 -10.34 -15.90 -23.81
C GLN A 159 -9.47 -15.89 -22.55
N ARG A 160 -9.72 -14.97 -21.61
CA ARG A 160 -8.97 -14.91 -20.35
C ARG A 160 -9.14 -16.20 -19.54
N VAL A 161 -10.35 -16.74 -19.42
CA VAL A 161 -10.60 -18.03 -18.75
C VAL A 161 -9.85 -19.17 -19.45
N GLN A 162 -9.84 -19.22 -20.78
CA GLN A 162 -9.05 -20.21 -21.53
C GLN A 162 -7.55 -20.09 -21.25
N GLY A 163 -7.03 -18.86 -21.21
CA GLY A 163 -5.64 -18.60 -20.82
C GLY A 163 -5.34 -19.13 -19.42
N LEU A 164 -6.18 -18.82 -18.44
CA LEU A 164 -6.02 -19.30 -17.06
C LEU A 164 -6.09 -20.83 -16.96
N ARG A 165 -6.92 -21.50 -17.77
CA ARG A 165 -6.96 -22.97 -17.85
C ARG A 165 -5.65 -23.57 -18.35
N ALA A 166 -5.04 -22.94 -19.35
CA ALA A 166 -3.74 -23.38 -19.84
C ALA A 166 -2.67 -23.25 -18.76
N VAL A 167 -2.69 -22.14 -18.00
CA VAL A 167 -1.79 -21.93 -16.86
C VAL A 167 -2.03 -22.97 -15.77
N ASP A 168 -3.29 -23.24 -15.42
CA ASP A 168 -3.65 -24.24 -14.41
C ASP A 168 -3.11 -25.63 -14.76
N ASN A 169 -3.32 -26.06 -16.01
CA ASN A 169 -2.83 -27.35 -16.53
C ASN A 169 -1.29 -27.43 -16.54
N GLN A 170 -0.60 -26.32 -16.77
CA GLN A 170 0.86 -26.28 -16.86
C GLN A 170 1.54 -26.26 -15.49
N PHE A 171 0.99 -25.51 -14.53
CA PHE A 171 1.66 -25.22 -13.27
C PHE A 171 1.05 -25.94 -12.05
N GLY A 172 -0.18 -26.44 -12.14
CA GLY A 172 -0.87 -27.11 -11.03
C GLY A 172 -0.82 -26.35 -9.70
N PRO A 173 -1.22 -25.07 -9.66
CA PRO A 173 -1.09 -24.25 -8.45
C PRO A 173 -1.98 -24.77 -7.31
N GLN A 174 -1.55 -24.55 -6.07
CA GLN A 174 -2.37 -24.91 -4.91
C GLN A 174 -3.55 -23.95 -4.73
N HIS A 175 -3.32 -22.66 -4.98
CA HIS A 175 -4.34 -21.63 -4.81
C HIS A 175 -4.31 -20.62 -5.96
N TRP A 176 -5.50 -20.13 -6.28
CA TRP A 176 -5.73 -19.00 -7.17
C TRP A 176 -6.34 -17.86 -6.38
N LEU A 177 -5.73 -16.67 -6.49
CA LEU A 177 -6.20 -15.47 -5.82
C LEU A 177 -6.58 -14.42 -6.85
N PHE A 178 -7.79 -13.89 -6.70
CA PHE A 178 -8.38 -12.85 -7.55
C PHE A 178 -8.82 -11.66 -6.70
N PRO A 179 -8.59 -10.42 -7.13
CA PRO A 179 -9.13 -9.23 -6.50
C PRO A 179 -10.67 -9.26 -6.52
N ASP A 180 -11.34 -9.14 -5.38
CA ASP A 180 -12.81 -9.00 -5.34
C ASP A 180 -13.19 -7.53 -5.59
N SER A 181 -12.85 -7.07 -6.78
CA SER A 181 -12.98 -5.68 -7.20
C SER A 181 -14.13 -5.47 -8.16
N ARG A 182 -14.44 -4.20 -8.41
CA ARG A 182 -15.38 -3.77 -9.46
C ARG A 182 -14.77 -3.77 -10.87
N ASN A 183 -13.48 -4.07 -11.01
CA ASN A 183 -12.74 -3.94 -12.27
C ASN A 183 -12.68 -5.24 -13.08
N GLY A 184 -13.30 -6.32 -12.56
CA GLY A 184 -13.47 -7.57 -13.28
C GLY A 184 -12.77 -8.76 -12.64
N GLY A 185 -11.81 -8.58 -11.71
CA GLY A 185 -11.12 -9.68 -11.04
C GLY A 185 -12.05 -10.71 -10.41
N GLY A 186 -13.04 -10.26 -9.64
CA GLY A 186 -14.00 -11.16 -8.97
C GLY A 186 -14.94 -11.87 -9.95
N GLU A 187 -15.30 -11.21 -11.06
CA GLU A 187 -16.07 -11.84 -12.14
C GLU A 187 -15.25 -12.94 -12.84
N LEU A 188 -14.02 -12.61 -13.24
CA LEU A 188 -13.08 -13.52 -13.89
C LEU A 188 -12.80 -14.74 -13.01
N GLY A 189 -12.53 -14.52 -11.72
CA GLY A 189 -12.29 -15.61 -10.76
C GLY A 189 -13.48 -16.55 -10.63
N ARG A 190 -14.71 -16.03 -10.58
CA ARG A 190 -15.92 -16.87 -10.54
C ARG A 190 -16.13 -17.67 -11.83
N ARG A 191 -15.91 -17.06 -12.99
CA ARG A 191 -15.98 -17.77 -14.29
C ARG A 191 -14.92 -18.86 -14.39
N PHE A 192 -13.70 -18.55 -13.96
CA PHE A 192 -12.60 -19.50 -13.97
C PHE A 192 -12.87 -20.68 -13.01
N ALA A 193 -13.29 -20.43 -11.78
CA ALA A 193 -13.67 -21.48 -10.83
C ALA A 193 -14.81 -22.35 -11.36
N ALA A 194 -15.85 -21.74 -11.94
CA ALA A 194 -16.94 -22.47 -12.59
C ALA A 194 -16.43 -23.36 -13.73
N SER A 195 -15.43 -22.90 -14.50
CA SER A 195 -14.80 -23.73 -15.51
C SER A 195 -14.10 -24.93 -14.85
N LEU A 196 -13.32 -24.73 -13.78
CA LEU A 196 -12.66 -25.82 -13.04
C LEU A 196 -13.63 -26.82 -12.41
N GLY A 197 -14.91 -26.46 -12.24
CA GLY A 197 -15.86 -27.25 -11.45
C GLY A 197 -15.69 -27.05 -9.95
N GLU A 198 -14.97 -26.00 -9.54
CA GLU A 198 -14.61 -25.71 -8.16
C GLU A 198 -15.49 -24.61 -7.56
N ARG A 199 -15.63 -24.62 -6.23
CA ARG A 199 -16.39 -23.60 -5.50
C ARG A 199 -15.46 -22.48 -5.02
N PRO A 200 -15.56 -21.25 -5.54
CA PRO A 200 -14.73 -20.15 -5.08
C PRO A 200 -15.22 -19.60 -3.74
N ALA A 201 -14.30 -19.30 -2.84
CA ALA A 201 -14.56 -18.41 -1.71
C ALA A 201 -14.56 -16.95 -2.20
N THR A 202 -15.57 -16.17 -1.84
CA THR A 202 -15.74 -14.77 -2.29
C THR A 202 -15.85 -13.85 -1.08
N ARG A 203 -15.53 -12.56 -1.21
CA ARG A 203 -15.52 -11.58 -0.09
C ARG A 203 -14.69 -12.02 1.12
N VAL A 204 -13.65 -12.82 0.88
CA VAL A 204 -12.76 -13.30 1.92
C VAL A 204 -12.03 -12.12 2.57
N TRP A 205 -12.15 -11.97 3.89
CA TRP A 205 -11.46 -10.94 4.65
C TRP A 205 -10.32 -11.51 5.50
N GLN A 206 -10.26 -12.84 5.68
CA GLN A 206 -9.17 -13.52 6.39
C GLN A 206 -8.90 -14.91 5.80
N VAL A 207 -7.62 -15.26 5.68
CA VAL A 207 -7.13 -16.60 5.32
C VAL A 207 -6.15 -17.09 6.38
N LYS A 208 -6.26 -18.36 6.78
CA LYS A 208 -5.38 -19.05 7.72
C LYS A 208 -5.14 -20.49 7.25
N GLY A 209 -3.99 -20.74 6.62
CA GLY A 209 -3.72 -22.03 5.99
C GLY A 209 -4.81 -22.36 4.97
N GLU A 210 -5.40 -23.54 5.10
CA GLU A 210 -6.48 -24.02 4.21
C GLU A 210 -7.87 -23.44 4.51
N HIS A 211 -7.99 -22.57 5.51
CA HIS A 211 -9.28 -22.00 5.93
C HIS A 211 -9.40 -20.53 5.53
N CYS A 212 -10.58 -20.13 5.08
CA CYS A 212 -10.90 -18.73 4.81
C CYS A 212 -12.21 -18.33 5.50
N THR A 213 -12.31 -17.05 5.86
CA THR A 213 -13.52 -16.43 6.40
C THR A 213 -14.02 -15.38 5.40
N SER A 214 -15.26 -15.54 4.95
CA SER A 214 -15.97 -14.70 3.98
C SER A 214 -17.22 -14.08 4.58
#